data_AF-W7BHP7-F1
#
_entry.id   AF-W7BHP7-F1
#
_cell.length_a   1.000
_cell.length_b   1.000
_cell.length_c   1.000
_cell.angle_alpha   90.00
_cell.angle_beta   90.00
_cell.angle_gamma   90.00
#
_symmetry.space_group_name_H-M   'P 1'
#
loop_
_entity.id
_entity.type
_entity.pdbx_description
1 polymer ?
#
loop_
_entity_poly.entity_id
_entity_poly.type
_entity_poly.pdbx_seq_one_letter_code
_entity_poly.pdbx_strand_id
1 'polypeptide(L)'
;MMAVHFGAGNIGRGFIGQLLHEAKYHVTFVDVNKSVVDALNEKKQYQVILADDSQHVDLITDVSAINSQENPEQVIAAILDTELVTTAVGPTILPFIAKTLVAGIKARIAIQKPLIVMACENMIGASASLQASVYAELSETEKQYADAFVSFPNAAVDRIVPNQTQDDPLSVLVEPFFEWVVEESAIKGAVPAIPGITYVADLTPYIERKLFTVNTGHAVTATLAI
;
A
#
# COMPACT_ATOMS: atom_id res chain seq x y z
N MET A 1 -16.36 -1.50 -0.85
CA MET A 1 -15.34 -2.13 -1.72
C MET A 1 -14.32 -2.82 -0.82
N MET A 2 -13.53 -3.77 -1.32
CA MET A 2 -12.51 -4.46 -0.51
C MET A 2 -11.12 -4.07 -1.02
N ALA A 3 -10.18 -3.82 -0.10
CA ALA A 3 -8.78 -3.57 -0.40
C ALA A 3 -7.90 -4.42 0.52
N VAL A 4 -6.83 -4.98 -0.03
CA VAL A 4 -5.79 -5.67 0.74
C VAL A 4 -4.57 -4.77 0.81
N HIS A 5 -4.06 -4.53 2.02
CA HIS A 5 -2.86 -3.73 2.23
C HIS A 5 -1.77 -4.56 2.91
N PHE A 6 -0.68 -4.84 2.21
CA PHE A 6 0.49 -5.49 2.80
C PHE A 6 1.33 -4.45 3.55
N GLY A 7 1.60 -4.73 4.83
CA GLY A 7 2.35 -3.85 5.72
C GLY A 7 1.44 -3.04 6.63
N ALA A 8 1.12 -3.55 7.82
CA ALA A 8 0.34 -2.85 8.83
C ALA A 8 1.20 -1.90 9.68
N GLY A 9 2.33 -1.41 9.16
CA GLY A 9 3.22 -0.47 9.86
C GLY A 9 2.70 0.97 9.87
N ASN A 10 3.55 1.92 10.26
CA ASN A 10 3.14 3.32 10.39
C ASN A 10 2.71 3.95 9.05
N ILE A 11 3.43 3.68 7.94
CA ILE A 11 3.02 4.17 6.60
C ILE A 11 1.72 3.50 6.16
N GLY A 12 1.59 2.19 6.39
CA GLY A 12 0.39 1.47 6.01
C GLY A 12 -0.85 1.97 6.72
N ARG A 13 -0.78 2.17 8.05
CA ARG A 13 -1.93 2.67 8.84
C ARG A 13 -2.14 4.18 8.66
N GLY A 14 -1.06 4.96 8.73
CA GLY A 14 -1.08 6.42 8.78
C GLY A 14 -1.08 7.10 7.42
N PHE A 15 -1.10 6.35 6.31
CA PHE A 15 -1.18 6.97 4.99
C PHE A 15 -2.07 6.16 4.05
N ILE A 16 -1.60 4.99 3.61
CA ILE A 16 -2.30 4.24 2.55
C ILE A 16 -3.65 3.74 3.05
N GLY A 17 -3.68 3.10 4.23
CA GLY A 17 -4.89 2.61 4.86
C GLY A 17 -5.90 3.72 5.19
N GLN A 18 -5.42 4.90 5.61
CA GLN A 18 -6.27 6.08 5.81
C GLN A 18 -6.99 6.47 4.52
N LEU A 19 -6.27 6.66 3.41
CA LEU A 19 -6.88 7.10 2.15
C LEU A 19 -7.81 6.02 1.55
N LEU A 20 -7.49 4.74 1.73
CA LEU A 20 -8.38 3.65 1.35
C LEU A 20 -9.69 3.65 2.17
N HIS A 21 -9.61 3.93 3.48
CA HIS A 21 -10.79 4.09 4.32
C HIS A 21 -11.64 5.30 3.92
N GLU A 22 -11.01 6.43 3.60
CA GLU A 22 -11.70 7.62 3.08
C GLU A 22 -12.45 7.31 1.78
N ALA A 23 -11.85 6.49 0.91
CA ALA A 23 -12.44 5.93 -0.31
C ALA A 23 -13.51 4.83 -0.06
N LYS A 24 -13.87 4.55 1.19
CA LYS A 24 -14.90 3.55 1.60
C LYS A 24 -14.54 2.11 1.24
N TYR A 25 -13.25 1.79 1.24
CA TYR A 25 -12.80 0.40 1.28
C TYR A 25 -12.85 -0.14 2.70
N HIS A 26 -13.31 -1.39 2.83
CA HIS A 26 -12.88 -2.22 3.96
C HIS A 26 -11.42 -2.61 3.70
N VAL A 27 -10.53 -2.26 4.63
CA VAL A 27 -9.10 -2.51 4.49
C VAL A 27 -8.72 -3.75 5.29
N THR A 28 -8.30 -4.78 4.59
CA THR A 28 -7.67 -5.96 5.19
C THR A 28 -6.16 -5.79 5.16
N PHE A 29 -5.59 -5.48 6.32
CA PHE A 29 -4.15 -5.42 6.50
C PHE A 29 -3.53 -6.82 6.48
N VAL A 30 -2.34 -6.96 5.92
CA VAL A 30 -1.58 -8.21 5.92
C VAL A 30 -0.19 -7.92 6.46
N ASP A 31 0.17 -8.56 7.57
CA ASP A 31 1.45 -8.36 8.24
C ASP A 31 1.96 -9.68 8.84
N VAL A 32 3.16 -9.67 9.42
CA VAL A 32 3.71 -10.79 10.20
C VAL A 32 3.77 -10.47 11.69
N ASN A 33 3.65 -9.19 12.06
CA ASN A 33 3.63 -8.75 13.43
C ASN A 33 2.31 -9.12 14.11
N LYS A 34 2.34 -10.23 14.85
CA LYS A 34 1.17 -10.77 15.53
C LYS A 34 0.49 -9.77 16.46
N SER A 35 1.24 -8.95 17.22
CA SER A 35 0.61 -8.02 18.16
C SER A 35 -0.21 -6.94 17.46
N VAL A 36 0.28 -6.43 16.31
CA VAL A 36 -0.45 -5.46 15.50
C VAL A 36 -1.68 -6.11 14.85
N VAL A 37 -1.53 -7.31 14.30
CA VAL A 37 -2.64 -8.06 13.68
C VAL A 37 -3.75 -8.35 14.69
N ASP A 38 -3.40 -8.87 15.87
CA ASP A 38 -4.36 -9.19 16.92
C ASP A 38 -5.08 -7.92 17.39
N ALA A 39 -4.33 -6.84 17.64
CA ALA A 39 -4.92 -5.56 18.05
C ALA A 39 -5.87 -4.97 17.00
N LEU A 40 -5.51 -5.04 15.70
CA LEU A 40 -6.39 -4.59 14.61
C LEU A 40 -7.69 -5.40 14.55
N ASN A 41 -7.62 -6.71 14.76
CA ASN A 41 -8.81 -7.56 14.76
C ASN A 41 -9.69 -7.41 16.01
N GLU A 42 -9.08 -7.14 17.17
CA GLU A 42 -9.79 -6.85 18.41
C GLU A 42 -10.52 -5.52 18.34
N LYS A 43 -9.80 -4.45 17.96
CA LYS A 43 -10.33 -3.08 17.95
C LYS A 43 -11.16 -2.77 16.70
N LYS A 44 -10.79 -3.33 15.54
CA LYS A 44 -11.36 -3.05 14.21
C LYS A 44 -11.34 -1.57 13.81
N GLN A 45 -10.48 -0.80 14.49
CA GLN A 45 -10.30 0.62 14.31
C GLN A 45 -8.95 1.06 14.88
N TYR A 46 -8.45 2.20 14.44
CA TYR A 46 -7.26 2.86 14.99
C TYR A 46 -7.32 4.37 14.72
N GLN A 47 -6.39 5.12 15.33
CA GLN A 47 -6.35 6.58 15.19
C GLN A 47 -5.15 7.02 14.36
N VAL A 48 -5.37 7.99 13.49
CA VAL A 48 -4.32 8.76 12.82
C VAL A 48 -4.36 10.16 13.39
N ILE A 49 -3.23 10.62 13.92
CA ILE A 49 -3.11 11.90 14.63
C ILE A 49 -2.25 12.83 13.77
N LEU A 50 -2.74 14.04 13.50
CA LEU A 50 -1.98 15.03 12.76
C LEU A 50 -0.96 15.73 13.66
N ALA A 51 0.29 15.78 13.21
CA ALA A 51 1.41 16.42 13.88
C ALA A 51 1.43 17.94 13.66
N ASP A 52 0.31 18.61 13.92
CA ASP A 52 0.20 20.07 13.88
C ASP A 52 -0.41 20.61 15.20
N ASP A 53 -0.57 21.93 15.28
CA ASP A 53 -1.10 22.59 16.47
C ASP A 53 -2.55 22.16 16.81
N SER A 54 -3.29 21.63 15.83
CA SER A 54 -4.67 21.17 16.03
C SER A 54 -4.72 19.79 16.70
N GLN A 55 -3.69 18.97 16.49
CA GLN A 55 -3.66 17.56 16.86
C GLN A 55 -4.93 16.81 16.44
N HIS A 56 -5.44 17.12 15.24
CA HIS A 56 -6.64 16.49 14.72
C HIS A 56 -6.49 14.96 14.71
N VAL A 57 -7.56 14.26 15.07
CA VAL A 57 -7.58 12.80 15.13
C VAL A 57 -8.59 12.26 14.15
N ASP A 58 -8.10 11.57 13.13
CA ASP A 58 -8.90 10.79 12.20
C ASP A 58 -9.09 9.38 12.75
N LEU A 59 -10.35 8.97 12.95
CA LEU A 59 -10.69 7.62 13.38
C LEU A 59 -10.91 6.72 12.16
N ILE A 60 -10.00 5.78 11.94
CA ILE A 60 -10.08 4.78 10.88
C ILE A 60 -10.82 3.56 11.42
N THR A 61 -11.86 3.13 10.73
CA THR A 61 -12.77 2.06 11.14
C THR A 61 -12.96 1.04 10.02
N ASP A 62 -13.70 -0.04 10.27
CA ASP A 62 -13.98 -1.07 9.25
C ASP A 62 -12.70 -1.67 8.65
N VAL A 63 -11.79 -2.07 9.55
CA VAL A 63 -10.53 -2.73 9.19
C VAL A 63 -10.45 -4.12 9.80
N SER A 64 -9.68 -4.98 9.13
CA SER A 64 -9.30 -6.31 9.61
C SER A 64 -7.81 -6.55 9.35
N ALA A 65 -7.24 -7.60 9.93
CA ALA A 65 -5.86 -7.95 9.69
C ALA A 65 -5.65 -9.47 9.58
N ILE A 66 -4.69 -9.89 8.76
CA ILE A 66 -4.30 -11.29 8.58
C ILE A 66 -2.80 -11.40 8.85
N ASN A 67 -2.41 -12.36 9.69
CA ASN A 67 -1.01 -12.74 9.82
C ASN A 67 -0.63 -13.65 8.63
N SER A 68 0.23 -13.16 7.74
CA SER A 68 0.60 -13.86 6.50
C SER A 68 1.46 -15.10 6.71
N GLN A 69 2.17 -15.22 7.83
CA GLN A 69 2.95 -16.42 8.17
C GLN A 69 2.06 -17.51 8.74
N GLU A 70 1.09 -17.14 9.58
CA GLU A 70 0.20 -18.09 10.24
C GLU A 70 -0.98 -18.52 9.34
N ASN A 71 -1.47 -17.62 8.49
CA ASN A 71 -2.72 -17.80 7.74
C ASN A 71 -2.57 -17.46 6.23
N PRO A 72 -1.62 -18.06 5.49
CA PRO A 72 -1.38 -17.73 4.08
C PRO A 72 -2.62 -17.95 3.18
N GLU A 73 -3.42 -18.99 3.46
CA GLU A 73 -4.65 -19.27 2.71
C GLU A 73 -5.71 -18.16 2.86
N GLN A 74 -5.78 -17.51 4.04
CA GLN A 74 -6.69 -16.38 4.23
C GLN A 74 -6.24 -15.17 3.41
N VAL A 75 -4.93 -14.97 3.23
CA VAL A 75 -4.41 -13.90 2.37
C VAL A 75 -4.78 -14.15 0.91
N ILE A 76 -4.67 -15.40 0.45
CA ILE A 76 -5.07 -15.79 -0.92
C ILE A 76 -6.57 -15.55 -1.12
N ALA A 77 -7.41 -15.93 -0.16
CA ALA A 77 -8.85 -15.66 -0.20
C ALA A 77 -9.16 -14.16 -0.22
N ALA A 78 -8.47 -13.34 0.58
CA ALA A 78 -8.64 -11.90 0.55
C ALA A 78 -8.23 -11.28 -0.80
N ILE A 79 -7.16 -11.78 -1.43
CA ILE A 79 -6.78 -11.37 -2.79
C ILE A 79 -7.82 -11.81 -3.82
N LEU A 80 -8.49 -12.95 -3.64
CA LEU A 80 -9.54 -13.42 -4.55
C LEU A 80 -10.76 -12.48 -4.57
N ASP A 81 -11.11 -11.89 -3.42
CA ASP A 81 -12.32 -11.07 -3.26
C ASP A 81 -12.09 -9.55 -3.38
N THR A 82 -10.82 -9.11 -3.49
CA THR A 82 -10.47 -7.69 -3.63
C THR A 82 -10.41 -7.22 -5.09
N GLU A 83 -10.51 -5.91 -5.30
CA GLU A 83 -10.20 -5.24 -6.57
C GLU A 83 -8.87 -4.47 -6.50
N LEU A 84 -8.35 -4.25 -5.29
CA LEU A 84 -7.15 -3.47 -5.04
C LEU A 84 -6.24 -4.17 -4.02
N VAL A 85 -4.96 -4.25 -4.37
CA VAL A 85 -3.87 -4.59 -3.47
C VAL A 85 -2.89 -3.42 -3.43
N THR A 86 -2.47 -3.04 -2.23
CA THR A 86 -1.41 -2.05 -2.02
C THR A 86 -0.33 -2.62 -1.11
N THR A 87 0.90 -2.09 -1.16
CA THR A 87 1.99 -2.49 -0.25
C THR A 87 2.71 -1.29 0.34
N ALA A 88 3.13 -1.39 1.59
CA ALA A 88 4.09 -0.50 2.24
C ALA A 88 4.96 -1.34 3.22
N VAL A 89 5.78 -2.22 2.65
CA VAL A 89 6.53 -3.26 3.40
C VAL A 89 8.05 -3.09 3.35
N GLY A 90 8.54 -2.16 2.53
CA GLY A 90 9.95 -2.00 2.21
C GLY A 90 10.37 -2.82 0.99
N PRO A 91 11.26 -2.28 0.11
CA PRO A 91 11.68 -2.95 -1.12
C PRO A 91 12.23 -4.36 -0.95
N THR A 92 12.89 -4.64 0.18
CA THR A 92 13.47 -5.95 0.48
C THR A 92 12.43 -7.03 0.74
N ILE A 93 11.20 -6.64 1.10
CA ILE A 93 10.10 -7.55 1.41
C ILE A 93 9.24 -7.85 0.17
N LEU A 94 9.26 -6.98 -0.84
CA LEU A 94 8.47 -7.16 -2.08
C LEU A 94 8.61 -8.55 -2.73
N PRO A 95 9.79 -9.19 -2.82
CA PRO A 95 9.90 -10.54 -3.39
C PRO A 95 9.12 -11.61 -2.61
N PHE A 96 8.94 -11.44 -1.30
CA PHE A 96 8.13 -12.36 -0.49
C PHE A 96 6.63 -12.13 -0.75
N ILE A 97 6.23 -10.86 -0.91
CA ILE A 97 4.85 -10.51 -1.29
C ILE A 97 4.52 -11.04 -2.69
N ALA A 98 5.48 -10.99 -3.62
CA ALA A 98 5.31 -11.51 -4.98
C ALA A 98 4.85 -12.99 -4.98
N LYS A 99 5.43 -13.84 -4.13
CA LYS A 99 5.01 -15.26 -4.01
C LYS A 99 3.55 -15.42 -3.60
N THR A 100 3.09 -14.59 -2.67
CA THR A 100 1.70 -14.60 -2.20
C THR A 100 0.76 -14.06 -3.27
N LEU A 101 1.16 -12.98 -3.96
CA LEU A 101 0.42 -12.42 -5.09
C LEU A 101 0.30 -13.40 -6.25
N VAL A 102 1.34 -14.17 -6.55
CA VAL A 102 1.30 -15.24 -7.56
C VAL A 102 0.20 -16.25 -7.22
N ALA A 103 0.15 -16.73 -5.97
CA ALA A 103 -0.91 -17.65 -5.53
C ALA A 103 -2.30 -17.02 -5.63
N GLY A 104 -2.46 -15.76 -5.22
CA GLY A 104 -3.71 -15.01 -5.34
C GLY A 104 -4.15 -14.81 -6.80
N ILE A 105 -3.24 -14.43 -7.69
CA ILE A 105 -3.52 -14.24 -9.13
C ILE A 105 -3.95 -15.57 -9.75
N LYS A 106 -3.28 -16.69 -9.42
CA LYS A 106 -3.67 -18.02 -9.89
C LYS A 106 -5.08 -18.39 -9.44
N ALA A 107 -5.43 -18.12 -8.18
CA ALA A 107 -6.78 -18.35 -7.67
C ALA A 107 -7.84 -17.51 -8.39
N ARG A 108 -7.48 -16.32 -8.89
CA ARG A 108 -8.39 -15.42 -9.61
C ARG A 108 -8.67 -15.82 -11.07
N ILE A 109 -7.93 -16.75 -11.66
CA ILE A 109 -8.05 -17.07 -13.10
C ILE A 109 -9.49 -17.42 -13.51
N ALA A 110 -10.22 -18.13 -12.65
CA ALA A 110 -11.59 -18.55 -12.93
C ALA A 110 -12.63 -17.41 -12.90
N ILE A 111 -12.35 -16.30 -12.20
CA ILE A 111 -13.33 -15.22 -12.00
C ILE A 111 -13.19 -14.07 -13.00
N GLN A 112 -12.04 -13.92 -13.65
CA GLN A 112 -11.83 -12.92 -14.72
C GLN A 112 -12.21 -11.49 -14.32
N LYS A 113 -11.87 -11.10 -13.08
CA LYS A 113 -12.12 -9.75 -12.55
C LYS A 113 -10.84 -8.93 -12.48
N PRO A 114 -10.88 -7.63 -12.83
CA PRO A 114 -9.75 -6.73 -12.70
C PRO A 114 -9.15 -6.73 -11.29
N LEU A 115 -7.83 -6.62 -11.21
CA LEU A 115 -7.07 -6.43 -9.97
C LEU A 115 -6.03 -5.34 -10.22
N ILE A 116 -5.96 -4.35 -9.34
CA ILE A 116 -4.91 -3.34 -9.36
C ILE A 116 -3.95 -3.64 -8.21
N VAL A 117 -2.65 -3.68 -8.49
CA VAL A 117 -1.59 -3.91 -7.50
C VAL A 117 -0.65 -2.71 -7.49
N MET A 118 -0.63 -1.95 -6.40
CA MET A 118 0.18 -0.74 -6.25
C MET A 118 1.21 -0.89 -5.13
N ALA A 119 2.49 -0.98 -5.48
CA ALA A 119 3.56 -0.97 -4.50
C ALA A 119 3.85 0.49 -4.08
N CYS A 120 3.41 0.88 -2.88
CA CYS A 120 3.55 2.22 -2.33
C CYS A 120 4.84 2.31 -1.50
N GLU A 121 5.97 2.04 -2.15
CA GLU A 121 7.28 1.95 -1.52
C GLU A 121 8.11 3.22 -1.78
N ASN A 122 9.10 3.48 -0.93
CA ASN A 122 10.13 4.49 -1.21
C ASN A 122 11.18 3.95 -2.21
N MET A 123 10.71 3.57 -3.40
CA MET A 123 11.51 2.99 -4.48
C MET A 123 10.91 3.37 -5.84
N ILE A 124 11.76 3.84 -6.76
CA ILE A 124 11.37 4.10 -8.15
C ILE A 124 11.04 2.77 -8.82
N GLY A 125 9.89 2.70 -9.49
CA GLY A 125 9.50 1.50 -10.23
C GLY A 125 9.12 0.30 -9.34
N ALA A 126 8.68 0.54 -8.10
CA ALA A 126 8.36 -0.53 -7.16
C ALA A 126 7.30 -1.51 -7.70
N SER A 127 6.21 -0.99 -8.29
CA SER A 127 5.16 -1.85 -8.87
C SER A 127 5.67 -2.62 -10.08
N ALA A 128 6.49 -2.01 -10.93
CA ALA A 128 7.12 -2.69 -12.06
C ALA A 128 8.10 -3.80 -11.61
N SER A 129 8.86 -3.56 -10.54
CA SER A 129 9.75 -4.58 -9.94
C SER A 129 8.96 -5.74 -9.33
N LEU A 130 7.84 -5.43 -8.66
CA LEU A 130 6.91 -6.43 -8.14
C LEU A 130 6.27 -7.23 -9.27
N GLN A 131 5.83 -6.57 -10.33
CA GLN A 131 5.29 -7.20 -11.53
C GLN A 131 6.29 -8.18 -12.14
N ALA A 132 7.55 -7.77 -12.32
CA ALA A 132 8.59 -8.65 -12.86
C ALA A 132 8.79 -9.90 -11.99
N SER A 133 8.79 -9.74 -10.66
CA SER A 133 8.90 -10.84 -9.71
C SER A 133 7.70 -11.80 -9.77
N VAL A 134 6.49 -11.26 -9.93
CA VAL A 134 5.27 -12.05 -10.12
C VAL A 134 5.32 -12.82 -11.45
N TYR A 135 5.62 -12.15 -12.56
CA TYR A 135 5.64 -12.75 -13.90
C TYR A 135 6.71 -13.83 -14.08
N ALA A 136 7.80 -13.78 -13.31
CA ALA A 136 8.83 -14.82 -13.30
C ALA A 136 8.31 -16.19 -12.83
N GLU A 137 7.23 -16.21 -12.03
CA GLU A 137 6.66 -17.43 -11.42
C GLU A 137 5.35 -17.88 -12.09
N LEU A 138 4.86 -17.12 -13.07
CA LEU A 138 3.66 -17.44 -13.85
C LEU A 138 4.02 -18.27 -15.08
N SER A 139 3.20 -19.29 -15.37
CA SER A 139 3.19 -19.99 -16.67
C SER A 139 2.58 -19.10 -17.76
N GLU A 140 2.78 -19.45 -19.03
CA GLU A 140 2.29 -18.65 -20.16
C GLU A 140 0.78 -18.40 -20.13
N THR A 141 -0.03 -19.41 -19.78
CA THR A 141 -1.48 -19.24 -19.64
C THR A 141 -1.86 -18.29 -18.51
N GLU A 142 -1.12 -18.33 -17.40
CA GLU A 142 -1.34 -17.45 -16.24
C GLU A 142 -0.89 -16.01 -16.54
N LYS A 143 0.17 -15.83 -17.34
CA LYS A 143 0.59 -14.51 -17.84
C LYS A 143 -0.47 -13.90 -18.75
N GLN A 144 -1.06 -14.66 -19.67
CA GLN A 144 -2.16 -14.17 -20.52
C GLN A 144 -3.35 -13.66 -19.67
N TYR A 145 -3.66 -14.34 -18.59
CA TYR A 145 -4.65 -13.85 -17.62
C TYR A 145 -4.21 -12.54 -16.96
N ALA A 146 -2.97 -12.48 -16.44
CA ALA A 146 -2.44 -11.27 -15.81
C ALA A 146 -2.41 -10.08 -16.79
N ASP A 147 -2.05 -10.31 -18.04
CA ASP A 147 -2.05 -9.33 -19.11
C ASP A 147 -3.44 -8.77 -19.41
N ALA A 148 -4.49 -9.56 -19.25
CA ALA A 148 -5.87 -9.09 -19.44
C ALA A 148 -6.46 -8.41 -18.19
N PHE A 149 -6.16 -8.89 -16.99
CA PHE A 149 -6.93 -8.54 -15.79
C PHE A 149 -6.13 -7.89 -14.65
N VAL A 150 -4.80 -7.92 -14.65
CA VAL A 150 -4.00 -7.39 -13.52
C VAL A 150 -3.19 -6.17 -13.95
N SER A 151 -3.28 -5.09 -13.18
CA SER A 151 -2.55 -3.84 -13.41
C SER A 151 -1.51 -3.61 -12.33
N PHE A 152 -0.33 -3.11 -12.71
CA PHE A 152 0.77 -2.80 -11.79
C PHE A 152 1.25 -1.35 -11.97
N PRO A 153 0.39 -0.34 -11.73
CA PRO A 153 0.80 1.04 -11.93
C PRO A 153 1.85 1.45 -10.89
N ASN A 154 2.92 2.09 -11.34
CA ASN A 154 3.90 2.66 -10.42
C ASN A 154 3.28 3.82 -9.63
N ALA A 155 3.75 3.99 -8.41
CA ALA A 155 3.32 5.05 -7.53
C ALA A 155 4.51 5.80 -6.94
N ALA A 156 4.35 7.11 -6.76
CA ALA A 156 5.22 7.94 -5.95
C ALA A 156 4.42 8.36 -4.72
N VAL A 157 4.95 8.03 -3.54
CA VAL A 157 4.30 8.31 -2.26
C VAL A 157 5.20 9.19 -1.40
N ASP A 158 4.61 10.18 -0.74
CA ASP A 158 5.30 11.07 0.19
C ASP A 158 4.40 11.43 1.36
N ARG A 159 4.88 11.12 2.56
CA ARG A 159 4.31 11.55 3.84
C ARG A 159 5.36 11.30 4.91
N ILE A 160 5.69 12.33 5.69
CA ILE A 160 6.56 12.19 6.85
C ILE A 160 5.77 11.50 7.96
N VAL A 161 6.25 10.32 8.33
CA VAL A 161 5.74 9.55 9.47
C VAL A 161 6.92 9.25 10.39
N PRO A 162 7.09 10.03 11.49
CA PRO A 162 8.25 9.90 12.34
C PRO A 162 8.27 8.54 13.06
N ASN A 163 9.47 8.12 13.45
CA ASN A 163 9.62 7.09 14.46
C ASN A 163 8.98 7.58 15.75
N GLN A 164 8.11 6.77 16.32
CA GLN A 164 7.24 7.18 17.40
C GLN A 164 6.86 6.00 18.27
N THR A 165 6.42 6.31 19.47
CA THR A 165 5.79 5.36 20.39
C THR A 165 4.54 6.04 20.90
N GLN A 166 3.42 5.32 20.83
CA GLN A 166 2.11 5.78 21.28
C GLN A 166 1.65 4.86 22.41
N ASP A 167 0.81 5.38 23.31
CA ASP A 167 0.19 4.57 24.36
C ASP A 167 -0.71 3.48 23.76
N ASP A 168 -1.44 3.83 22.68
CA ASP A 168 -2.11 2.84 21.83
C ASP A 168 -1.17 2.41 20.69
N PRO A 169 -0.75 1.14 20.62
CA PRO A 169 0.19 0.67 19.60
C PRO A 169 -0.34 0.77 18.16
N LEU A 170 -1.65 0.93 17.96
CA LEU A 170 -2.22 1.13 16.63
C LEU A 170 -2.24 2.59 16.20
N SER A 171 -2.22 3.53 17.15
CA SER A 171 -2.21 4.95 16.84
C SER A 171 -0.94 5.34 16.07
N VAL A 172 -1.08 6.31 15.17
CA VAL A 172 0.03 6.80 14.35
C VAL A 172 -0.07 8.30 14.16
N LEU A 173 0.99 8.98 14.55
CA LEU A 173 1.22 10.41 14.34
C LEU A 173 1.83 10.62 12.95
N VAL A 174 1.26 11.52 12.17
CA VAL A 174 1.69 11.80 10.80
C VAL A 174 1.63 13.29 10.54
N GLU A 175 2.43 13.79 9.62
CA GLU A 175 2.24 15.18 9.19
C GLU A 175 0.90 15.35 8.42
N PRO A 176 0.34 16.58 8.37
CA PRO A 176 -0.85 16.86 7.56
C PRO A 176 -0.62 16.72 6.06
N PHE A 177 0.58 17.05 5.57
CA PHE A 177 0.91 16.95 4.15
C PHE A 177 1.05 15.49 3.73
N PHE A 178 0.53 15.17 2.55
CA PHE A 178 0.82 13.91 1.88
C PHE A 178 0.69 14.09 0.37
N GLU A 179 1.34 13.21 -0.38
CA GLU A 179 1.21 13.13 -1.82
C GLU A 179 1.23 11.66 -2.26
N TRP A 180 0.20 11.23 -3.00
CA TRP A 180 0.14 9.92 -3.63
C TRP A 180 -0.14 10.12 -5.12
N VAL A 181 0.87 9.90 -5.96
CA VAL A 181 0.77 10.03 -7.41
C VAL A 181 0.87 8.65 -8.04
N VAL A 182 -0.02 8.33 -8.97
CA VAL A 182 -0.09 7.00 -9.61
C VAL A 182 -0.10 7.15 -11.13
N GLU A 183 0.66 6.30 -11.80
CA GLU A 183 0.73 6.25 -13.26
C GLU A 183 -0.54 5.59 -13.84
N GLU A 184 -1.43 6.41 -14.42
CA GLU A 184 -2.75 6.00 -14.91
C GLU A 184 -2.65 5.06 -16.12
N SER A 185 -1.65 5.26 -16.98
CA SER A 185 -1.48 4.54 -18.25
C SER A 185 -1.29 3.03 -18.07
N ALA A 186 -0.84 2.59 -16.90
CA ALA A 186 -0.67 1.20 -16.53
C ALA A 186 -1.94 0.55 -15.93
N ILE A 187 -3.02 1.32 -15.72
CA ILE A 187 -4.30 0.82 -15.19
C ILE A 187 -5.17 0.32 -16.34
N LYS A 188 -5.59 -0.94 -16.24
CA LYS A 188 -6.55 -1.56 -17.16
C LYS A 188 -7.96 -1.36 -16.65
N GLY A 189 -8.82 -0.75 -17.46
CA GLY A 189 -10.24 -0.55 -17.13
C GLY A 189 -10.48 0.71 -16.31
N ALA A 190 -11.32 0.61 -15.27
CA ALA A 190 -11.72 1.76 -14.48
C ALA A 190 -10.60 2.17 -13.50
N VAL A 191 -10.27 3.47 -13.51
CA VAL A 191 -9.37 4.07 -12.52
C VAL A 191 -10.12 4.18 -11.19
N PRO A 192 -9.57 3.65 -10.07
CA PRO A 192 -10.26 3.69 -8.79
C PRO A 192 -10.34 5.12 -8.27
N ALA A 193 -11.51 5.52 -7.77
CA ALA A 193 -11.72 6.86 -7.22
C ALA A 193 -11.30 6.89 -5.74
N ILE A 194 -10.00 7.07 -5.48
CA ILE A 194 -9.45 7.19 -4.13
C ILE A 194 -9.13 8.67 -3.85
N PRO A 195 -9.79 9.32 -2.87
CA PRO A 195 -9.45 10.68 -2.48
C PRO A 195 -7.97 10.80 -2.11
N GLY A 196 -7.34 11.90 -2.53
CA GLY A 196 -5.92 12.16 -2.27
C GLY A 196 -4.96 11.56 -3.29
N ILE A 197 -5.41 10.66 -4.19
CA ILE A 197 -4.57 10.21 -5.31
C ILE A 197 -4.63 11.19 -6.47
N THR A 198 -3.45 11.53 -7.01
CA THR A 198 -3.32 12.21 -8.30
C THR A 198 -2.91 11.19 -9.38
N TYR A 199 -3.79 10.94 -10.33
CA TYR A 199 -3.50 10.09 -11.48
C TYR A 199 -2.83 10.89 -12.59
N VAL A 200 -1.72 10.38 -13.14
CA VAL A 200 -0.90 11.08 -14.13
C VAL A 200 -0.46 10.15 -15.25
N ALA A 201 -0.18 10.72 -16.42
CA ALA A 201 0.33 9.94 -17.56
C ALA A 201 1.83 9.58 -17.41
N ASP A 202 2.61 10.40 -16.71
CA ASP A 202 4.04 10.21 -16.47
C ASP A 202 4.39 10.60 -15.03
N LEU A 203 4.98 9.64 -14.30
CA LEU A 203 5.34 9.78 -12.89
C LEU A 203 6.70 10.48 -12.70
N THR A 204 7.53 10.54 -13.75
CA THR A 204 8.92 11.04 -13.70
C THR A 204 9.04 12.43 -13.07
N PRO A 205 8.24 13.45 -13.48
CA PRO A 205 8.37 14.80 -12.93
C PRO A 205 8.10 14.87 -11.42
N TYR A 206 7.22 14.02 -10.92
CA TYR A 206 6.83 13.98 -9.50
C TYR A 206 7.92 13.32 -8.66
N ILE A 207 8.49 12.23 -9.16
CA ILE A 207 9.63 11.55 -8.53
C ILE A 207 10.84 12.50 -8.43
N GLU A 208 11.19 13.16 -9.54
CA GLU A 208 12.33 14.09 -9.59
C GLU A 208 12.11 15.29 -8.65
N ARG A 209 10.90 15.86 -8.65
CA ARG A 209 10.54 16.95 -7.74
C ARG A 209 10.73 16.51 -6.29
N LYS A 210 10.15 15.37 -5.87
CA LYS A 210 10.31 14.85 -4.50
C LYS A 210 11.79 14.67 -4.14
N LEU A 211 12.55 14.04 -5.03
CA LEU A 211 13.96 13.72 -4.79
C LEU A 211 14.82 14.99 -4.64
N PHE A 212 14.63 15.98 -5.52
CA PHE A 212 15.44 17.20 -5.56
C PHE A 212 14.95 18.33 -4.66
N THR A 213 13.75 18.21 -4.08
CA THR A 213 13.24 19.20 -3.11
C THR A 213 13.18 18.60 -1.71
N VAL A 214 12.23 17.72 -1.43
CA VAL A 214 11.97 17.16 -0.09
C VAL A 214 13.16 16.33 0.41
N ASN A 215 13.54 15.28 -0.34
CA ASN A 215 14.61 14.38 0.11
C ASN A 215 15.96 15.11 0.23
N THR A 216 16.26 16.00 -0.73
CA THR A 216 17.47 16.82 -0.72
C THR A 216 17.47 17.78 0.47
N GLY A 217 16.35 18.47 0.71
CA GLY A 217 16.18 19.37 1.85
C GLY A 217 16.38 18.64 3.18
N HIS A 218 15.72 17.50 3.38
CA HIS A 218 15.90 16.68 4.58
C HIS A 218 17.35 16.25 4.80
N ALA A 219 18.03 15.77 3.75
CA ALA A 219 19.41 15.33 3.86
C ALA A 219 20.36 16.50 4.22
N VAL A 220 20.19 17.67 3.60
CA VAL A 220 20.99 18.86 3.89
C VAL A 220 20.75 19.33 5.33
N THR A 221 19.49 19.49 5.74
CA THR A 221 19.14 19.93 7.10
C THR A 221 19.66 18.96 8.16
N ALA A 222 19.46 17.65 7.96
CA ALA A 222 19.94 16.64 8.91
C ALA A 222 21.47 16.63 9.01
N THR A 223 22.18 16.79 7.89
CA THR A 223 23.65 16.77 7.88
C THR A 223 24.25 18.03 8.50
N LEU A 224 23.63 19.21 8.31
CA LEU A 224 24.13 20.47 8.86
C LEU A 224 23.75 20.70 10.32
N ALA A 225 22.73 20.00 10.83
CA ALA A 225 22.28 20.11 12.22
C ALA A 225 23.05 19.22 13.19
N ILE A 226 23.87 18.29 12.68
CA ILE A 226 24.76 17.39 13.44
C ILE A 226 26.17 17.96 13.42
#